data_AF-A0A2M7QL80-F1
#
_entry.id   AF-A0A2M7QL80-F1
#
_cell.length_a   1.000
_cell.length_b   1.000
_cell.length_c   1.000
_cell.angle_alpha   90.00
_cell.angle_beta   90.00
_cell.angle_gamma   90.00
#
_symmetry.space_group_name_H-M   'P 1'
#
loop_
_entity.id
_entity.type
_entity.pdbx_description
1 polymer ?
#
loop_
_entity_poly.entity_id
_entity_poly.type
_entity_poly.pdbx_seq_one_letter_code
_entity_poly.pdbx_strand_id
1 'polypeptide(L)' 'MNAPEPAIVAPNRITGETLLEVRAITLRFGGVEALKNISFDIMEGEIRAIIGP' A
#
# COMPACT_ATOMS: atom_id res chain seq x y z
N MET A 1 21.79 26.41 -16.11
CA MET A 1 22.08 25.04 -16.59
C MET A 1 22.07 24.16 -15.34
N ASN A 2 20.91 23.68 -14.90
CA ASN A 2 20.82 22.81 -13.72
C ASN A 2 20.74 21.37 -14.23
N ALA A 3 21.65 20.52 -13.75
CA ALA A 3 21.59 19.09 -13.97
C ALA A 3 20.33 18.53 -13.29
N PRO A 4 19.63 17.54 -13.88
CA PRO A 4 18.51 16.89 -13.23
C PRO A 4 19.00 16.18 -11.96
N GLU A 5 18.29 16.36 -10.84
CA GLU A 5 18.53 15.62 -9.60
C GLU A 5 18.51 14.11 -9.87
N PRO A 6 19.36 13.31 -9.20
CA PRO A 6 19.34 11.88 -9.37
C PRO A 6 18.04 11.33 -8.80
N ALA A 7 17.07 11.07 -9.69
CA ALA A 7 15.89 10.29 -9.34
C ALA A 7 16.39 8.94 -8.83
N ILE A 8 16.09 8.62 -7.57
CA ILE A 8 16.24 7.27 -7.06
C ILE A 8 15.19 6.43 -7.78
N VAL A 9 15.56 5.90 -8.95
CA VAL A 9 14.68 5.00 -9.70
C VAL A 9 14.69 3.67 -8.96
N ALA A 10 13.74 3.49 -8.05
CA ALA A 10 13.41 2.15 -7.56
C ALA A 10 13.15 1.27 -8.79
N PRO A 11 13.70 0.04 -8.84
CA PRO A 11 13.55 -0.80 -10.02
C PRO A 11 12.07 -0.92 -10.36
N ASN A 12 11.73 -0.66 -11.62
CA ASN A 12 10.40 -0.88 -12.16
C ASN A 12 10.12 -2.39 -12.15
N ARG A 13 9.82 -2.95 -10.97
CA ARG A 13 9.22 -4.26 -10.87
C ARG A 13 7.86 -4.11 -11.52
N ILE A 14 7.66 -4.84 -12.61
CA ILE A 14 6.31 -5.12 -13.10
C ILE A 14 5.66 -5.91 -11.97
N THR A 15 4.97 -5.22 -11.08
CA THR A 15 4.03 -5.84 -10.16
C THR A 15 2.93 -6.42 -11.05
N GLY A 16 2.64 -7.72 -10.92
CA GLY A 16 1.66 -8.38 -11.79
C GLY A 16 0.24 -7.86 -11.54
N GLU A 17 -0.78 -8.60 -11.97
CA GLU A 17 -2.16 -8.14 -11.80
C GLU A 17 -2.54 -7.95 -10.32
N THR A 18 -3.54 -7.10 -10.05
CA THR A 18 -4.06 -6.93 -8.70
C THR A 18 -4.64 -8.25 -8.21
N LEU A 19 -4.02 -8.85 -7.20
CA LEU A 19 -4.45 -10.11 -6.62
C LEU A 19 -5.48 -9.90 -5.50
N LEU A 20 -5.32 -8.83 -4.73
CA LEU A 20 -6.25 -8.42 -3.68
C LEU A 20 -6.52 -6.93 -3.78
N GLU A 21 -7.79 -6.58 -3.66
CA GLU A 21 -8.22 -5.20 -3.54
C GLU A 21 -9.10 -5.02 -2.30
N VAL A 22 -8.72 -4.08 -1.45
CA VAL A 22 -9.42 -3.70 -0.24
C VAL A 22 -9.89 -2.26 -0.38
N ARG A 23 -11.19 -2.03 -0.23
CA ARG A 23 -11.80 -0.70 -0.40
C ARG A 23 -12.60 -0.29 0.83
N ALA A 24 -12.34 0.92 1.31
CA ALA A 24 -13.10 1.63 2.32
C ALA A 24 -13.44 0.80 3.58
N ILE A 25 -12.53 -0.07 4.02
CA ILE A 25 -12.80 -0.93 5.17
C ILE A 25 -12.74 -0.12 6.46
N THR A 26 -13.67 -0.41 7.36
CA THR A 26 -13.72 0.13 8.71
C THR A 26 -13.92 -1.03 9.66
N LEU A 27 -13.04 -1.16 10.66
CA LEU A 27 -13.09 -2.23 11.65
C LEU A 27 -13.27 -1.61 13.04
N ARG A 28 -14.23 -2.13 13.81
CA ARG A 28 -14.53 -1.67 15.16
C ARG A 28 -14.42 -2.81 16.17
N PHE A 29 -13.82 -2.53 17.32
CA PHE A 29 -13.82 -3.41 18.48
C PHE A 29 -14.52 -2.69 19.63
N GLY A 30 -15.73 -3.12 19.96
CA GLY A 30 -16.58 -2.41 20.92
C GLY A 30 -16.78 -0.95 20.52
N GLY A 31 -16.41 -0.03 21.41
CA GLY A 31 -16.50 1.42 21.16
C GLY A 31 -15.33 2.01 20.36
N VAL A 32 -14.30 1.23 20.02
CA VAL A 32 -13.09 1.73 19.35
C VAL A 32 -13.16 1.45 17.85
N GLU A 33 -12.87 2.46 17.04
CA GLU A 33 -12.65 2.32 15.59
C GLU A 33 -11.18 2.00 15.34
N ALA A 34 -10.88 0.72 15.15
CA ALA A 34 -9.51 0.21 14.99
C ALA A 34 -8.95 0.46 13.59
N LEU A 35 -9.79 0.38 12.56
CA LEU A 35 -9.46 0.81 11.19
C LEU A 35 -10.55 1.74 10.71
N LYS A 36 -10.16 2.85 10.07
CA LYS A 36 -11.08 3.88 9.56
C LYS A 36 -10.87 4.09 8.07
N ASN A 37 -11.85 3.71 7.27
CA ASN A 37 -11.89 3.95 5.82
C ASN A 37 -10.56 3.63 5.10
N ILE A 38 -10.02 2.45 5.35
CA ILE A 38 -8.74 2.02 4.80
C ILE A 38 -8.95 1.40 3.41
N SER A 39 -8.11 1.75 2.45
CA SER A 39 -8.10 1.15 1.11
C SER A 39 -6.66 0.87 0.68
N PHE A 40 -6.42 -0.31 0.12
CA PHE A 40 -5.15 -0.70 -0.47
C PHE A 40 -5.32 -1.90 -1.39
N ASP A 41 -4.35 -2.10 -2.26
CA ASP A 41 -4.20 -3.27 -3.13
C ASP A 41 -3.00 -4.12 -2.72
N ILE A 42 -2.96 -5.36 -3.21
CA ILE A 42 -1.77 -6.20 -3.23
C ILE A 42 -1.62 -6.74 -4.64
N MET A 43 -0.49 -6.44 -5.26
CA MET A 43 -0.19 -6.90 -6.61
C MET A 43 0.45 -8.29 -6.59
N GLU A 44 0.32 -9.04 -7.69
CA GLU A 44 0.98 -10.34 -7.82
C GLU A 44 2.51 -10.20 -7.63
N GLY A 45 3.07 -11.05 -6.76
CA GLY A 45 4.49 -11.03 -6.39
C GLY A 45 4.88 -9.92 -5.39
N GLU A 46 3.93 -9.10 -4.93
CA GLU A 46 4.18 -8.08 -3.93
C GLU A 46 4.26 -8.67 -2.51
N ILE A 47 5.29 -8.27 -1.75
CA ILE A 47 5.39 -8.54 -0.32
C ILE A 47 5.17 -7.23 0.42
N ARG A 48 4.01 -7.08 1.07
CA ARG A 48 3.64 -5.90 1.87
C ARG A 48 3.53 -6.28 3.33
N ALA A 49 4.28 -5.59 4.19
CA ALA A 49 4.18 -5.73 5.64
C ALA A 49 3.24 -4.66 6.20
N ILE A 50 2.32 -5.08 7.08
CA ILE A 50 1.47 -4.17 7.87
C ILE A 50 1.96 -4.26 9.31
N ILE A 51 2.25 -3.12 9.92
CA ILE A 51 2.74 -3.03 11.30
C ILE A 51 1.87 -2.07 12.12
N GLY A 52 1.76 -2.34 13.41
CA GLY A 52 1.09 -1.48 14.38
C GLY A 52 1.75 -1.60 15.75
N PRO A 53 1.53 -0.63 16.66
CA PRO A 53 1.87 -0.78 18.07
C PRO A 53 1.07 -1.91 18.74
#